data_AF-A0A2T2SYB2-F1
#
_entry.id   AF-A0A2T2SYB2-F1
#
_cell.length_a   1.000
_cell.length_b   1.000
_cell.length_c   1.000
_cell.angle_alpha   90.00
_cell.angle_beta   90.00
_cell.angle_gamma   90.00
#
_symmetry.space_group_name_H-M   'P 1'
#
loop_
_entity.id
_entity.type
_entity.pdbx_description
1 polymer ?
#
loop_
_entity_poly.entity_id
_entity_poly.type
_entity_poly.pdbx_seq_one_letter_code
_entity_poly.pdbx_strand_id
1 'polypeptide(L)'
;MSKPDDPRASDPKDPEELRFHYTPTDDPDSRRDEREADNPHAKDTTRVPDVIDAMRDRFGADIHDIERYANEDTVYVEKRRIREICRFLKEEENFDYFVDLGGIDRFTEEDRYEVFYNLVSTERQKRIRLKVRVDEADLRVPSVVEVYRAAN
;
A
#
# COMPACT_ATOMS: atom_id res chain seq x y z
N MET A 1 33.70 7.47 57.22
CA MET A 1 33.98 6.72 55.98
C MET A 1 32.93 7.13 54.97
N SER A 2 33.32 7.90 53.95
CA SER A 2 32.41 8.47 52.94
C SER A 2 31.87 7.37 52.02
N LYS A 3 30.58 7.46 51.67
CA LYS A 3 29.97 6.63 50.63
C LYS A 3 30.59 6.97 49.27
N PRO A 4 30.72 6.00 48.34
CA PRO A 4 31.21 6.28 46.99
C PRO A 4 30.15 7.05 46.19
N ASP A 5 30.60 8.03 45.42
CA ASP A 5 29.76 8.85 44.55
C ASP A 5 29.04 7.99 43.50
N ASP A 6 27.71 8.15 43.39
CA ASP A 6 26.88 7.50 42.38
C ASP A 6 27.03 8.26 41.05
N PRO A 7 27.59 7.64 39.99
CA PRO A 7 27.80 8.30 38.70
C PRO A 7 26.49 8.61 37.95
N ARG A 8 25.32 8.25 38.49
CA ARG A 8 24.00 8.56 37.89
C ARG A 8 23.36 9.84 38.44
N ALA A 9 24.02 10.55 39.36
CA ALA A 9 23.47 11.77 39.97
C ALA A 9 23.68 13.06 39.14
N SER A 10 24.26 12.98 37.94
CA SER A 10 24.37 14.13 37.04
C SER A 10 23.24 14.13 36.02
N ASP A 11 22.24 15.00 36.22
CA ASP A 11 21.42 15.48 35.10
C ASP A 11 22.34 16.23 34.13
N PRO A 12 22.43 15.84 32.84
CA PRO A 12 23.10 16.67 31.85
C PRO A 12 22.33 18.00 31.72
N LYS A 13 22.94 19.10 32.16
CA LYS A 13 22.48 20.44 31.82
C LYS A 13 22.76 20.64 30.33
N ASP A 14 21.69 20.80 29.55
CA ASP A 14 21.64 20.89 28.08
C ASP A 14 21.95 19.60 27.33
N PRO A 15 20.93 18.78 26.98
CA PRO A 15 21.06 17.94 25.81
C PRO A 15 21.06 18.87 24.60
N GLU A 16 22.22 19.17 24.02
CA GLU A 16 22.24 19.79 22.70
C GLU A 16 21.53 18.83 21.73
N GLU A 17 20.33 19.20 21.28
CA GLU A 17 19.65 18.48 20.22
C GLU A 17 20.59 18.41 19.00
N LEU A 18 20.81 17.19 18.49
CA LEU A 18 21.50 16.99 17.23
C LEU A 18 20.76 17.80 16.15
N ARG A 19 21.38 18.88 15.68
CA ARG A 19 20.83 19.72 14.60
C ARG A 19 20.80 18.90 13.32
N PHE A 20 19.65 18.32 13.01
CA PHE A 20 19.38 17.76 11.69
C PHE A 20 19.34 18.91 10.68
N HIS A 21 20.44 19.12 9.97
CA HIS A 21 20.50 20.02 8.82
C HIS A 21 19.85 19.34 7.61
N TYR A 22 18.52 19.18 7.65
CA TYR A 22 17.75 18.82 6.46
C TYR A 22 17.49 20.10 5.67
N THR A 23 18.25 20.29 4.60
CA THR A 23 17.87 21.22 3.53
C THR A 23 17.00 20.43 2.57
N PRO A 24 15.69 20.70 2.46
CA PRO A 24 14.87 20.10 1.41
C PRO A 24 15.42 20.60 0.08
N THR A 25 16.20 19.78 -0.62
CA THR A 25 16.84 20.20 -1.87
C THR A 25 15.82 20.25 -3.01
N ASP A 26 14.64 19.64 -2.87
CA ASP A 26 13.61 19.64 -3.91
C ASP A 26 12.21 19.58 -3.33
N ASP A 27 11.28 20.22 -4.04
CA ASP A 27 9.86 19.90 -3.96
C ASP A 27 9.68 18.39 -4.20
N PRO A 28 8.98 17.63 -3.33
CA PRO A 28 8.79 16.20 -3.51
C PRO A 28 8.19 15.83 -4.87
N ASP A 29 7.44 16.72 -5.51
CA ASP A 29 6.84 16.50 -6.82
C ASP A 29 7.78 16.80 -8.00
N SER A 30 8.78 17.68 -7.84
CA SER A 30 9.55 18.19 -8.99
C SER A 30 10.46 17.17 -9.66
N ARG A 31 10.76 16.04 -9.00
CA ARG A 31 11.66 14.99 -9.49
C ARG A 31 10.99 13.61 -9.61
N ARG A 32 9.66 13.52 -9.56
CA ARG A 32 8.97 12.22 -9.72
C ARG A 32 9.12 11.69 -11.15
N ASP A 33 8.83 12.55 -12.13
CA ASP A 33 8.80 12.14 -13.54
C ASP A 33 10.20 11.84 -14.11
N GLU A 34 11.22 12.61 -13.69
CA GLU A 34 12.59 12.44 -14.19
C GLU A 34 13.29 11.16 -13.67
N ARG A 35 12.92 10.67 -12.48
CA ARG A 35 13.51 9.46 -11.87
C ARG A 35 12.95 8.15 -12.42
N GLU A 36 11.72 8.17 -12.92
CA GLU A 36 11.11 6.97 -13.53
C GLU A 36 11.68 6.68 -14.92
N ALA A 37 12.09 7.71 -15.67
CA ALA A 37 12.51 7.57 -17.07
C ALA A 37 13.90 6.93 -17.27
N ASP A 38 14.80 7.01 -16.28
CA ASP A 38 16.22 6.62 -16.45
C ASP A 38 16.65 5.44 -15.54
N ASN A 39 15.70 4.74 -14.92
CA ASN A 39 16.02 3.58 -14.09
C ASN A 39 16.09 2.29 -14.95
N PRO A 40 17.28 1.68 -15.15
CA PRO A 40 17.43 0.45 -15.94
C PRO A 40 16.71 -0.76 -15.33
N HIS A 41 16.29 -0.68 -14.07
CA HIS A 41 15.46 -1.66 -13.37
C HIS A 41 13.96 -1.34 -13.41
N ALA A 42 13.54 -0.20 -13.97
CA ALA A 42 12.14 0.15 -14.17
C ALA A 42 11.54 -0.57 -15.40
N LYS A 43 11.84 -1.86 -15.54
CA LYS A 43 11.19 -2.66 -16.58
C LYS A 43 9.73 -2.83 -16.20
N ASP A 44 8.85 -2.56 -17.17
CA ASP A 44 7.39 -2.60 -17.01
C ASP A 44 6.82 -4.03 -16.92
N THR A 45 7.57 -4.95 -16.32
CA THR A 45 7.35 -6.40 -16.43
C THR A 45 6.20 -6.89 -15.58
N THR A 46 5.86 -6.19 -14.50
CA THR A 46 4.83 -6.64 -13.55
C THR A 46 3.42 -6.15 -13.86
N ARG A 47 3.26 -5.31 -14.89
CA ARG A 47 1.97 -4.70 -15.23
C ARG A 47 0.94 -5.68 -15.77
N VAL A 48 -0.32 -5.30 -15.57
CA VAL A 48 -1.49 -6.13 -15.85
C VAL A 48 -2.66 -5.33 -16.48
N PRO A 49 -2.44 -4.61 -17.59
CA PRO A 49 -3.51 -3.83 -18.24
C PRO A 49 -4.70 -4.69 -18.66
N ASP A 50 -4.45 -5.88 -19.24
CA ASP A 50 -5.52 -6.77 -19.69
C ASP A 50 -6.40 -7.27 -18.53
N VAL A 51 -5.79 -7.51 -17.35
CA VAL A 51 -6.51 -7.91 -16.12
C VAL A 51 -7.39 -6.76 -15.64
N ILE A 52 -6.88 -5.54 -15.69
CA ILE A 52 -7.61 -4.34 -15.29
C ILE A 52 -8.82 -4.11 -16.20
N ASP A 53 -8.64 -4.29 -17.52
CA ASP A 53 -9.74 -4.18 -18.47
C ASP A 53 -10.78 -5.28 -18.23
N ALA A 54 -10.35 -6.52 -17.96
CA ALA A 54 -11.26 -7.61 -17.57
C ALA A 54 -12.01 -7.32 -16.26
N MET A 55 -11.35 -6.69 -15.27
CA MET A 55 -12.02 -6.23 -14.04
C MET A 55 -13.08 -5.17 -14.35
N ARG A 56 -12.78 -4.20 -15.21
CA ARG A 56 -13.73 -3.15 -15.61
C ARG A 56 -14.92 -3.74 -16.36
N ASP A 57 -14.68 -4.67 -17.28
CA ASP A 57 -15.73 -5.33 -18.04
C ASP A 57 -16.68 -6.11 -17.13
N ARG A 58 -16.16 -6.75 -16.08
CA ARG A 58 -16.94 -7.59 -15.16
C ARG A 58 -17.64 -6.81 -14.04
N PHE A 59 -16.95 -5.83 -13.45
CA PHE A 59 -17.40 -5.16 -12.23
C PHE A 59 -17.85 -3.70 -12.48
N GLY A 60 -17.57 -3.14 -13.66
CA GLY A 60 -18.07 -1.85 -14.09
C GLY A 60 -17.75 -0.73 -13.10
N ALA A 61 -18.80 -0.06 -12.61
CA ALA A 61 -18.70 1.06 -11.68
C ALA A 61 -18.18 0.70 -10.27
N ASP A 62 -17.99 -0.59 -9.97
CA ASP A 62 -17.35 -1.02 -8.72
C ASP A 62 -15.80 -0.97 -8.81
N ILE A 63 -15.25 -0.68 -10.00
CA ILE A 63 -13.83 -0.33 -10.21
C ILE A 63 -13.71 1.18 -10.33
N HIS A 64 -13.00 1.80 -9.40
CA HIS A 64 -12.84 3.24 -9.26
C HIS A 64 -11.56 3.70 -9.99
N ASP A 65 -10.72 4.47 -9.29
CA ASP A 65 -9.47 4.99 -9.80
C ASP A 65 -8.42 3.90 -10.01
N ILE A 66 -7.48 4.17 -10.92
CA ILE A 66 -6.29 3.36 -11.13
C ILE A 66 -5.08 4.26 -11.01
N GLU A 67 -4.24 3.96 -10.04
CA GLU A 67 -3.00 4.68 -9.79
C GLU A 67 -1.81 3.82 -10.19
N ARG A 68 -0.80 4.46 -10.78
CA ARG A 68 0.48 3.86 -11.08
C ARG A 68 1.56 4.52 -10.26
N TYR A 69 2.38 3.71 -9.60
CA TYR A 69 3.57 4.19 -8.90
C TYR A 69 4.62 3.08 -8.86
N ALA A 70 5.89 3.41 -9.17
CA ALA A 70 7.00 2.46 -9.07
C ALA A 70 6.76 1.11 -9.77
N ASN A 71 6.13 1.16 -10.95
CA ASN A 71 5.74 0.00 -11.77
C ASN A 71 4.77 -0.99 -11.09
N GLU A 72 3.93 -0.48 -10.18
CA GLU A 72 2.77 -1.19 -9.64
C GLU A 72 1.49 -0.53 -10.10
N ASP A 73 0.55 -1.35 -10.57
CA ASP A 73 -0.83 -0.92 -10.80
C ASP A 73 -1.62 -1.10 -9.50
N THR A 74 -2.19 0.00 -9.01
CA THR A 74 -3.09 0.04 -7.85
C THR A 74 -4.50 0.31 -8.35
N VAL A 75 -5.43 -0.58 -8.03
CA VAL A 75 -6.84 -0.47 -8.42
C VAL A 75 -7.68 -0.19 -7.19
N TYR A 76 -8.39 0.93 -7.18
CA TYR A 76 -9.37 1.25 -6.16
C TYR A 76 -10.67 0.54 -6.51
N VAL A 77 -11.25 -0.14 -5.53
CA VAL A 77 -12.45 -0.96 -5.73
C VAL A 77 -13.47 -0.74 -4.63
N GLU A 78 -14.73 -1.02 -4.95
CA GLU A 78 -15.83 -0.91 -4.01
C GLU A 78 -15.74 -1.95 -2.89
N LYS A 79 -15.80 -1.51 -1.62
CA LYS A 79 -15.57 -2.38 -0.46
C LYS A 79 -16.51 -3.58 -0.42
N ARG A 80 -17.77 -3.43 -0.85
CA ARG A 80 -18.76 -4.51 -0.88
C ARG A 80 -18.42 -5.63 -1.88
N ARG A 81 -17.57 -5.34 -2.88
CA ARG A 81 -17.16 -6.29 -3.94
C ARG A 81 -15.82 -6.94 -3.71
N ILE A 82 -15.03 -6.50 -2.73
CA ILE A 82 -13.64 -6.94 -2.55
C ILE A 82 -13.48 -8.47 -2.57
N ARG A 83 -14.39 -9.20 -1.91
CA ARG A 83 -14.37 -10.66 -1.88
C ARG A 83 -14.61 -11.30 -3.25
N GLU A 84 -15.55 -10.77 -4.02
CA GLU A 84 -15.87 -11.25 -5.37
C GLU A 84 -14.74 -10.93 -6.35
N ILE A 85 -14.14 -9.75 -6.22
CA ILE A 85 -12.98 -9.32 -7.02
C ILE A 85 -11.77 -10.20 -6.70
N CYS A 86 -11.45 -10.44 -5.43
CA CYS A 86 -10.40 -11.35 -5.03
C CYS A 86 -10.63 -12.77 -5.56
N ARG A 87 -11.89 -13.25 -5.57
CA ARG A 87 -12.23 -14.55 -6.15
C ARG A 87 -11.97 -14.58 -7.64
N PHE A 88 -12.44 -13.59 -8.38
CA PHE A 88 -12.18 -13.44 -9.82
C PHE A 88 -10.68 -13.45 -10.13
N LEU A 89 -9.91 -12.63 -9.40
CA LEU A 89 -8.46 -12.55 -9.60
C LEU A 89 -7.77 -13.89 -9.34
N LYS A 90 -8.21 -14.64 -8.33
CA LYS A 90 -7.65 -15.95 -8.02
C LYS A 90 -8.02 -17.01 -9.05
N GLU A 91 -9.31 -17.14 -9.35
CA GLU A 91 -9.86 -18.29 -10.08
C GLU A 91 -9.75 -18.14 -11.60
N GLU A 92 -9.81 -16.90 -12.12
CA GLU A 92 -9.85 -16.64 -13.56
C GLU A 92 -8.57 -15.99 -14.06
N GLU A 93 -7.98 -15.11 -13.25
CA GLU A 93 -6.73 -14.39 -13.60
C GLU A 93 -5.48 -15.00 -12.93
N ASN A 94 -5.61 -16.13 -12.22
CA ASN A 94 -4.49 -16.88 -11.66
C ASN A 94 -3.56 -16.03 -10.75
N PHE A 95 -4.11 -15.11 -9.96
CA PHE A 95 -3.41 -14.46 -8.84
C PHE A 95 -3.47 -15.39 -7.62
N ASP A 96 -2.59 -16.38 -7.63
CA ASP A 96 -2.57 -17.50 -6.70
C ASP A 96 -1.95 -17.17 -5.33
N TYR A 97 -1.15 -16.10 -5.26
CA TYR A 97 -0.40 -15.74 -4.06
C TYR A 97 -0.90 -14.46 -3.41
N PHE A 98 -1.32 -14.58 -2.15
CA PHE A 98 -1.70 -13.46 -1.29
C PHE A 98 -0.50 -13.04 -0.46
N VAL A 99 0.03 -11.84 -0.72
CA VAL A 99 1.27 -11.37 -0.09
C VAL A 99 0.98 -10.85 1.31
N ASP A 100 0.15 -9.82 1.39
CA ASP A 100 -0.23 -9.16 2.64
C ASP A 100 -1.50 -8.32 2.45
N LEU A 101 -2.00 -7.82 3.59
CA LEU A 101 -3.01 -6.78 3.67
C LEU A 101 -2.68 -5.86 4.84
N GLY A 102 -3.19 -4.63 4.79
CA GLY A 102 -3.02 -3.69 5.88
C GLY A 102 -3.97 -2.50 5.79
N GLY A 103 -4.10 -1.79 6.90
CA GLY A 103 -4.85 -0.55 7.01
C GLY A 103 -3.93 0.67 6.88
N ILE A 104 -4.43 1.74 6.25
CA ILE A 104 -3.78 3.04 6.15
C ILE A 104 -4.75 4.08 6.70
N ASP A 105 -4.29 4.93 7.62
CA ASP A 105 -4.99 6.16 8.00
C ASP A 105 -4.48 7.30 7.12
N ARG A 106 -5.37 7.89 6.32
CA ARG A 106 -5.05 8.97 5.38
C ARG A 106 -5.19 10.35 5.99
N PHE A 107 -5.71 10.44 7.22
CA PHE A 107 -5.98 11.72 7.91
C PHE A 107 -6.86 12.67 7.08
N THR A 108 -7.85 12.14 6.35
CA THR A 108 -8.87 12.89 5.61
C THR A 108 -10.21 12.90 6.34
N GLU A 109 -11.10 13.85 6.01
CA GLU A 109 -12.44 13.95 6.61
C GLU A 109 -13.40 12.83 6.14
N GLU A 110 -13.39 12.54 4.84
CA GLU A 110 -14.13 11.44 4.20
C GLU A 110 -13.16 10.34 3.77
N ASP A 111 -13.63 9.08 3.74
CA ASP A 111 -12.83 7.93 3.30
C ASP A 111 -11.45 7.86 3.99
N ARG A 112 -11.45 8.12 5.30
CA ARG A 112 -10.25 8.30 6.11
C ARG A 112 -9.33 7.08 6.07
N TYR A 113 -9.92 5.89 6.05
CA TYR A 113 -9.16 4.66 6.11
C TYR A 113 -9.10 3.98 4.74
N GLU A 114 -7.96 3.37 4.45
CA GLU A 114 -7.79 2.48 3.31
C GLU A 114 -7.41 1.10 3.81
N VAL A 115 -7.92 0.06 3.14
CA VAL A 115 -7.38 -1.29 3.28
C VAL A 115 -6.77 -1.69 1.94
N PHE A 116 -5.50 -2.07 1.96
CA PHE A 116 -4.81 -2.56 0.77
C PHE A 116 -4.65 -4.08 0.81
N TYR A 117 -4.59 -4.68 -0.37
CA TYR A 117 -4.34 -6.10 -0.60
C TYR A 117 -3.29 -6.23 -1.70
N ASN A 118 -2.19 -6.93 -1.43
CA ASN A 118 -1.19 -7.22 -2.46
C ASN A 118 -1.33 -8.67 -2.94
N LEU A 119 -1.57 -8.82 -4.23
CA LEU A 119 -1.79 -10.11 -4.89
C LEU A 119 -0.76 -10.31 -6.00
N VAL A 120 -0.29 -11.54 -6.13
CA VAL A 120 0.70 -11.93 -7.13
C VAL A 120 0.21 -13.16 -7.89
N SER A 121 0.39 -13.12 -9.21
CA SER A 121 0.37 -14.30 -10.06
C SER A 121 1.80 -14.82 -10.17
N THR A 122 2.10 -15.93 -9.50
CA THR A 122 3.47 -16.45 -9.40
C THR A 122 3.96 -16.97 -10.74
N GLU A 123 3.08 -17.65 -11.48
CA GLU A 123 3.36 -18.18 -12.81
C GLU A 123 3.65 -17.07 -13.83
N ARG A 124 2.84 -16.01 -13.84
CA ARG A 124 2.98 -14.90 -14.80
C ARG A 124 3.98 -13.84 -14.32
N GLN A 125 4.49 -13.96 -13.10
CA GLN A 125 5.33 -12.96 -12.42
C GLN A 125 4.69 -11.56 -12.44
N LYS A 126 3.38 -11.50 -12.19
CA LYS A 126 2.58 -10.27 -12.20
C LYS A 126 2.13 -9.90 -10.80
N ARG A 127 1.97 -8.61 -10.54
CA ARG A 127 1.48 -8.09 -9.25
C ARG A 127 0.37 -7.07 -9.47
N ILE A 128 -0.60 -7.06 -8.57
CA ILE A 128 -1.66 -6.06 -8.52
C ILE A 128 -1.92 -5.68 -7.07
N ARG A 129 -2.14 -4.39 -6.82
CA ARG A 129 -2.56 -3.88 -5.51
C ARG A 129 -4.03 -3.48 -5.59
N LEU A 130 -4.86 -4.03 -4.73
CA LEU A 130 -6.21 -3.53 -4.54
C LEU A 130 -6.26 -2.59 -3.35
N LYS A 131 -7.05 -1.54 -3.45
CA LYS A 131 -7.37 -0.66 -2.33
C LYS A 131 -8.87 -0.47 -2.21
N VAL A 132 -9.37 -0.48 -0.99
CA VAL A 132 -10.73 -0.07 -0.66
C VAL A 132 -10.67 1.12 0.28
N ARG A 133 -11.51 2.13 0.03
CA ARG A 133 -11.71 3.25 0.96
C ARG A 133 -12.82 2.92 1.95
N VAL A 134 -12.65 3.38 3.17
CA VAL A 134 -13.51 3.06 4.30
C VAL A 134 -13.69 4.29 5.18
N ASP A 135 -14.95 4.70 5.34
CA ASP A 135 -15.31 5.76 6.28
C ASP A 135 -15.20 5.33 7.74
N GLU A 136 -14.88 6.30 8.60
CA GLU A 136 -14.83 6.12 10.05
C GLU A 136 -16.19 5.68 10.64
N ALA A 137 -17.29 6.13 10.02
CA ALA A 137 -18.65 5.76 10.45
C ALA A 137 -19.01 4.29 10.17
N ASP A 138 -18.38 3.64 9.18
CA ASP A 138 -18.59 2.24 8.81
C ASP A 138 -17.26 1.53 8.49
N LEU A 139 -16.47 1.36 9.54
CA LEU A 139 -15.16 0.71 9.60
C LEU A 139 -15.21 -0.82 9.41
N ARG A 140 -15.86 -1.27 8.34
CA ARG A 140 -16.07 -2.69 8.05
C ARG A 140 -15.79 -2.99 6.58
N VAL A 141 -15.05 -4.07 6.36
CA VAL A 141 -14.74 -4.59 5.03
C VAL A 141 -14.98 -6.11 5.03
N PRO A 142 -15.59 -6.69 3.97
CA PRO A 142 -15.74 -8.13 3.86
C PRO A 142 -14.40 -8.87 3.94
N SER A 143 -14.36 -9.94 4.74
CA SER A 143 -13.18 -10.80 4.80
C SER A 143 -12.98 -11.59 3.51
N VAL A 144 -11.71 -11.80 3.16
CA VAL A 144 -11.28 -12.59 1.99
C VAL A 144 -10.66 -13.94 2.38
N VAL A 145 -10.75 -14.34 3.64
CA VAL A 145 -10.20 -15.62 4.16
C VAL A 145 -10.71 -16.84 3.40
N GLU A 146 -11.99 -16.83 3.00
CA GLU A 146 -12.59 -17.91 2.20
C GLU A 146 -12.02 -18.01 0.77
N VAL A 147 -11.38 -16.95 0.28
CA VAL A 147 -10.69 -16.94 -1.02
C VAL A 147 -9.20 -17.24 -0.82
N TYR A 148 -8.56 -16.51 0.10
CA TYR A 148 -7.15 -16.65 0.45
C TYR A 148 -7.02 -16.97 1.94
N ARG A 149 -6.66 -18.22 2.25
CA ARG A 149 -6.47 -18.66 3.64
C ARG A 149 -5.42 -17.83 4.41
N ALA A 150 -4.48 -17.21 3.70
CA ALA A 150 -3.43 -16.35 4.28
C ALA A 150 -3.95 -15.02 4.86
N ALA A 151 -5.22 -14.66 4.61
CA ALA A 151 -5.81 -13.39 5.07
C ALA A 151 -6.43 -13.46 6.49
N ASN A 152 -6.10 -14.48 7.30
CA ASN A 152 -6.69 -14.75 8.63
C ASN A 152 -5.73 -14.44 9.78
#